data_AF-A0A959J986-F1
#
_entry.id   AF-A0A959J986-F1
#
_cell.length_a   1.000
_cell.length_b   1.000
_cell.length_c   1.000
_cell.angle_alpha   90.00
_cell.angle_beta   90.00
_cell.angle_gamma   90.00
#
_symmetry.space_group_name_H-M   'P 1'
#
loop_
_entity.id
_entity.type
_entity.pdbx_description
1 polymer ?
#
loop_
_entity_poly.entity_id
_entity_poly.type
_entity_poly.pdbx_seq_one_letter_code
_entity_poly.pdbx_strand_id
1 'polypeptide(L)'
;MNPQELKSKSFWKRPEGVTGIIFLAGIIIGGGVLLTMALPTLITLAQNTLYLAGMLVALGAIIYMVLDPKMRAMVSYMYKSVMRWVTGLFVQIDPIGILKSYVDDLKDNLRKMNKQISMLRGQMHKLNEIIYNNKKEITSNLQLASKAKASNKEAVMILKSRKAGRLRESNMKLDDLYKKMEILYRVLTKMYENSQILMEDIKDQVEVKEQERKAIHASHNAMNSAMSIISGDPDRRAMFDAAMEAITDDVAGKVGEMEQFMELSANFMQSVDLQNGIFEEEGLKMLEKWEKEGVSLILGDNKTQLLEQANNDSDILDLNAPVKEAVREEGQRNQYDSFFE
;
A
#
# COMPACT_ATOMS: atom_id res chain seq x y z
N MET A 1 8.99 5.58 16.45
CA MET A 1 9.99 6.47 15.80
C MET A 1 10.01 7.79 16.57
N ASN A 2 11.17 8.42 16.75
CA ASN A 2 11.32 9.65 17.56
C ASN A 2 10.53 10.84 16.94
N PRO A 3 9.85 11.69 17.73
CA PRO A 3 9.00 12.78 17.22
C PRO A 3 9.70 13.96 16.52
N GLN A 4 11.04 13.98 16.46
CA GLN A 4 11.81 15.16 16.03
C GLN A 4 12.13 15.25 14.53
N GLU A 5 11.66 14.32 13.70
CA GLU A 5 11.90 14.35 12.23
C GLU A 5 10.62 14.42 11.39
N LEU A 6 9.58 15.11 11.85
CA LEU A 6 8.45 15.51 11.00
C LEU A 6 8.90 16.63 10.02
N LYS A 7 9.74 16.28 9.05
CA LYS A 7 10.18 17.20 8.00
C LYS A 7 9.02 17.39 7.04
N SER A 8 8.27 18.49 7.22
CA SER A 8 7.18 18.89 6.32
C SER A 8 7.65 18.79 4.86
N LYS A 9 6.95 18.03 4.03
CA LYS A 9 7.31 17.87 2.61
C LYS A 9 7.36 19.24 1.93
N SER A 10 8.38 19.43 1.09
CA SER A 10 8.46 20.62 0.24
C SER A 10 7.22 20.68 -0.66
N PHE A 11 6.69 21.88 -0.89
CA PHE A 11 5.51 22.13 -1.73
C PHE A 11 5.52 21.36 -3.07
N TRP A 12 6.70 21.25 -3.70
CA TRP A 12 6.88 20.56 -4.98
C TRP A 12 6.71 19.03 -4.94
N LYS A 13 6.77 18.42 -3.75
CA LYS A 13 6.53 16.98 -3.55
C LYS A 13 5.07 16.67 -3.25
N ARG A 14 4.25 17.69 -3.00
CA ARG A 14 2.80 17.54 -2.82
C ARG A 14 2.12 17.51 -4.18
N PRO A 15 0.94 16.88 -4.30
CA PRO A 15 0.18 16.85 -5.54
C PRO A 15 -0.07 18.25 -6.13
N GLU A 16 -0.26 19.27 -5.27
CA GLU A 16 -0.37 20.69 -5.63
C GLU A 16 0.86 21.28 -6.34
N GLY A 17 2.07 20.82 -5.98
CA GLY A 17 3.31 21.27 -6.60
C GLY A 17 3.55 20.65 -7.96
N VAL A 18 3.23 19.37 -8.14
CA VAL A 18 3.39 18.64 -9.42
C VAL A 18 2.44 19.21 -10.48
N THR A 19 1.16 19.41 -10.13
CA THR A 19 0.21 20.11 -11.01
C THR A 19 0.62 21.55 -11.26
N GLY A 20 1.26 22.18 -10.27
CA GLY A 20 1.82 23.52 -10.40
C GLY A 20 2.87 23.59 -11.50
N ILE A 21 3.84 22.67 -11.51
CA ILE A 21 4.88 22.62 -12.55
C ILE A 21 4.26 22.51 -13.95
N ILE A 22 3.28 21.64 -14.13
CA ILE A 22 2.58 21.45 -15.41
C ILE A 22 1.85 22.74 -15.83
N PHE A 23 1.14 23.36 -14.89
CA PHE A 23 0.42 24.61 -15.15
C PHE A 23 1.36 25.78 -15.46
N LEU A 24 2.50 25.86 -14.77
CA LEU A 24 3.52 26.88 -14.96
C LEU A 24 4.22 26.71 -16.30
N ALA A 25 4.52 25.48 -16.71
CA ALA A 25 4.98 25.17 -18.06
C ALA A 25 3.94 25.59 -19.12
N GLY A 26 2.66 25.33 -18.87
CA GLY A 26 1.55 25.80 -19.70
C GLY A 26 1.47 27.33 -19.81
N ILE A 27 1.68 28.06 -18.71
CA ILE A 27 1.73 29.53 -18.71
C ILE A 27 2.94 30.05 -19.48
N ILE A 28 4.11 29.42 -19.35
CA ILE A 28 5.31 29.83 -20.09
C ILE A 28 5.12 29.61 -21.60
N ILE A 29 4.60 28.44 -21.99
CA ILE A 29 4.35 28.10 -23.39
C ILE A 29 3.25 28.98 -23.97
N GLY A 30 2.09 29.05 -23.30
CA GLY A 30 0.95 29.86 -23.71
C GLY A 30 1.25 31.35 -23.70
N GLY A 31 1.98 31.83 -22.70
CA GLY A 31 2.48 33.20 -22.62
C GLY A 31 3.49 33.51 -23.72
N GLY A 32 4.38 32.59 -24.05
CA GLY A 32 5.30 32.71 -25.19
C GLY A 32 4.56 32.81 -26.53
N VAL A 33 3.54 31.97 -26.75
CA VAL A 33 2.70 32.00 -27.96
C VAL A 33 1.85 33.28 -28.04
N LEU A 34 1.25 33.71 -26.92
CA LEU A 34 0.51 34.98 -26.87
C LEU A 34 1.42 36.17 -27.12
N LEU A 35 2.65 36.14 -26.61
CA LEU A 35 3.62 37.20 -26.82
C LEU A 35 4.05 37.25 -28.29
N THR A 36 4.27 36.11 -28.96
CA THR A 36 4.57 36.10 -30.41
C THR A 36 3.40 36.60 -31.26
N MET A 37 2.16 36.32 -30.86
CA MET A 37 0.96 36.88 -31.52
C MET A 37 0.76 38.37 -31.23
N ALA A 38 1.14 38.85 -30.04
CA ALA A 38 1.01 40.25 -29.63
C ALA A 38 2.20 41.13 -30.06
N LEU A 39 3.34 40.54 -30.43
CA LEU A 39 4.55 41.26 -30.89
C LEU A 39 4.25 42.28 -31.99
N PRO A 40 3.49 41.97 -33.07
CA PRO A 40 3.17 42.94 -34.10
C PRO A 40 2.41 44.16 -33.56
N THR A 41 1.43 43.94 -32.67
CA THR A 41 0.68 45.02 -32.03
C THR A 41 1.53 45.83 -31.06
N LEU A 42 2.42 45.20 -30.30
CA LEU A 42 3.35 45.88 -29.39
C LEU A 42 4.35 46.75 -30.15
N ILE A 43 4.82 46.30 -31.32
CA ILE A 43 5.70 47.10 -32.20
C ILE A 43 4.96 48.33 -32.72
N THR A 44 3.68 48.20 -33.13
CA THR A 44 2.89 49.37 -33.58
C THR A 44 2.62 50.37 -32.46
N LEU A 45 2.37 49.90 -31.23
CA LEU A 45 2.20 50.77 -30.06
C LEU A 45 3.52 51.45 -29.66
N ALA A 46 4.66 50.80 -29.87
CA ALA A 46 5.99 51.33 -29.55
C ALA A 46 6.41 52.51 -30.45
N GLN A 47 5.74 52.72 -31.59
CA GLN A 47 5.99 53.86 -32.47
C GLN A 47 5.53 55.19 -31.85
N ASN A 48 4.60 55.15 -30.89
CA ASN A 48 4.17 56.34 -30.16
C ASN A 48 4.98 56.49 -28.88
N THR A 49 5.65 57.62 -28.71
CA THR A 49 6.52 57.91 -27.55
C THR A 49 5.80 57.78 -26.20
N LEU A 50 4.51 58.10 -26.14
CA LEU A 50 3.72 57.99 -24.91
C LEU A 50 3.43 56.53 -24.54
N TYR A 51 3.04 55.70 -25.51
CA TYR A 51 2.79 54.28 -25.29
C TYR A 51 4.09 53.50 -25.04
N LEU A 52 5.18 53.89 -25.70
CA LEU A 52 6.52 53.35 -25.43
C LEU A 52 6.95 53.59 -23.98
N ALA A 53 6.76 54.81 -23.47
CA ALA A 53 7.05 55.13 -22.07
C ALA A 53 6.21 54.27 -21.11
N GLY A 54 4.92 54.09 -21.39
CA GLY A 54 4.03 53.21 -20.60
C GLY A 54 4.46 51.74 -20.61
N MET A 55 4.88 51.22 -21.78
CA MET A 55 5.36 49.85 -21.90
C MET A 55 6.69 49.63 -21.17
N LEU A 56 7.60 50.59 -21.20
CA LEU A 56 8.87 50.52 -20.45
C LEU A 56 8.64 50.57 -18.93
N VAL A 57 7.66 51.35 -18.46
CA VAL A 57 7.25 51.34 -17.04
C VAL A 57 6.65 49.99 -16.64
N ALA A 58 5.77 49.42 -17.47
CA ALA A 58 5.20 48.10 -17.22
C ALA A 58 6.27 46.99 -17.20
N LEU A 59 7.21 47.03 -18.16
CA LEU A 59 8.33 46.10 -18.24
C LEU A 59 9.26 46.27 -17.03
N GLY A 60 9.53 47.51 -16.62
CA GLY A 60 10.27 47.82 -15.39
C GLY A 60 9.59 47.28 -14.13
N ALA A 61 8.26 47.37 -14.05
CA ALA A 61 7.48 46.80 -12.93
C ALA A 61 7.54 45.26 -12.90
N ILE A 62 7.49 44.60 -14.07
CA ILE A 62 7.65 43.14 -14.17
C ILE A 62 9.06 42.72 -13.75
N ILE A 63 10.09 43.44 -14.22
CA ILE A 63 11.48 43.22 -13.82
C ILE A 63 11.63 43.40 -12.31
N TYR A 64 11.09 44.49 -11.74
CA TYR A 64 11.11 44.75 -10.31
C TYR A 64 10.42 43.63 -9.51
N MET A 65 9.28 43.10 -9.98
CA MET A 65 8.58 41.99 -9.35
C MET A 65 9.44 40.71 -9.28
N VAL A 66 10.30 40.47 -10.27
CA VAL A 66 11.17 39.28 -10.34
C VAL A 66 12.45 39.47 -9.49
N LEU A 67 13.02 40.67 -9.48
CA LEU A 67 14.27 40.98 -8.78
C LEU A 67 14.10 41.25 -7.28
N ASP A 68 12.98 41.83 -6.85
CA ASP A 68 12.75 42.12 -5.43
C ASP A 68 12.40 40.83 -4.67
N PRO A 69 13.19 40.42 -3.65
CA PRO A 69 12.93 39.23 -2.86
C PRO A 69 11.56 39.23 -2.16
N LYS A 70 11.02 40.40 -1.78
CA LYS A 70 9.71 40.51 -1.12
C LYS A 70 8.55 40.28 -2.09
N MET A 71 8.62 40.88 -3.27
CA MET A 71 7.62 40.68 -4.32
C MET A 71 7.62 39.24 -4.82
N ARG A 72 8.80 38.66 -5.03
CA ARG A 72 8.94 37.24 -5.39
C ARG A 72 8.32 36.31 -4.34
N ALA A 73 8.50 36.60 -3.06
CA ALA A 73 7.88 35.83 -1.99
C ALA A 73 6.35 35.94 -2.03
N MET A 74 5.80 37.16 -2.19
CA MET A 74 4.37 37.41 -2.28
C MET A 74 3.72 36.67 -3.47
N VAL A 75 4.32 36.80 -4.66
CA VAL A 75 3.85 36.11 -5.87
C VAL A 75 3.94 34.60 -5.71
N SER A 76 4.98 34.09 -5.06
CA SER A 76 5.10 32.66 -4.73
C SER A 76 3.96 32.19 -3.81
N TYR A 77 3.61 32.96 -2.77
CA TYR A 77 2.50 32.61 -1.88
C TYR A 77 1.14 32.70 -2.58
N MET A 78 0.92 33.70 -3.44
CA MET A 78 -0.29 33.80 -4.27
C MET A 78 -0.43 32.61 -5.20
N TYR A 79 0.65 32.25 -5.90
CA TYR A 79 0.69 31.09 -6.78
C TYR A 79 0.40 29.79 -6.02
N LYS A 80 1.04 29.55 -4.88
CA LYS A 80 0.75 28.39 -4.01
C LYS A 80 -0.72 28.34 -3.58
N SER A 81 -1.31 29.49 -3.25
CA SER A 81 -2.71 29.59 -2.82
C SER A 81 -3.69 29.26 -3.94
N VAL A 82 -3.44 29.76 -5.15
CA VAL A 82 -4.25 29.44 -6.34
C VAL A 82 -4.10 27.96 -6.69
N MET A 83 -2.88 27.43 -6.69
CA MET A 83 -2.66 26.01 -6.99
C MET A 83 -3.36 25.10 -6.00
N ARG A 84 -3.34 25.42 -4.70
CA ARG A 84 -4.09 24.68 -3.67
C ARG A 84 -5.61 24.71 -3.91
N TRP A 85 -6.13 25.83 -4.41
CA TRP A 85 -7.54 25.95 -4.77
C TRP A 85 -7.88 25.14 -6.02
N VAL A 86 -7.05 25.21 -7.07
CA VAL A 86 -7.25 24.46 -8.32
C VAL A 86 -7.13 22.96 -8.08
N THR A 87 -6.14 22.50 -7.32
CA THR A 87 -5.98 21.06 -7.03
C THR A 87 -7.07 20.52 -6.13
N GLY A 88 -7.65 21.35 -5.26
CA GLY A 88 -8.79 20.97 -4.42
C GLY A 88 -10.05 20.66 -5.20
N LEU A 89 -10.15 21.08 -6.47
CA LEU A 89 -11.25 20.72 -7.36
C LEU A 89 -11.08 19.31 -7.97
N PHE A 90 -9.86 18.77 -8.01
CA PHE A 90 -9.55 17.50 -8.71
C PHE A 90 -9.03 16.40 -7.78
N VAL A 91 -8.56 16.72 -6.57
CA VAL A 91 -7.99 15.77 -5.60
C VAL A 91 -8.63 16.01 -4.22
N GLN A 92 -9.01 14.95 -3.50
CA GLN A 92 -9.43 15.06 -2.10
C GLN A 92 -8.24 15.51 -1.24
N ILE A 93 -8.21 16.78 -0.83
CA ILE A 93 -7.14 17.35 0.00
C ILE A 93 -7.41 17.12 1.50
N ASP A 94 -8.63 16.74 1.89
CA ASP A 94 -8.97 16.55 3.30
C ASP A 94 -8.41 15.22 3.82
N PRO A 95 -7.38 15.21 4.69
CA PRO A 95 -6.74 13.97 5.11
C PRO A 95 -7.69 13.05 5.89
N ILE A 96 -8.72 13.60 6.56
CA ILE A 96 -9.76 12.80 7.20
C ILE A 96 -10.57 12.03 6.15
N GLY A 97 -10.86 12.64 5.00
CA GLY A 97 -11.57 11.99 3.90
C GLY A 97 -10.75 10.85 3.30
N ILE A 98 -9.43 11.03 3.16
CA ILE A 98 -8.53 10.00 2.67
C ILE A 98 -8.49 8.82 3.65
N LEU A 99 -8.36 9.07 4.95
CA LEU A 99 -8.39 8.00 5.95
C LEU A 99 -9.73 7.24 5.96
N LYS A 100 -10.87 7.91 5.78
CA LYS A 100 -12.17 7.23 5.59
C LYS A 100 -12.16 6.31 4.38
N SER A 101 -11.63 6.78 3.25
CA SER A 101 -11.46 5.94 2.06
C SER A 101 -10.59 4.72 2.36
N TYR A 102 -9.47 4.90 3.07
CA TYR A 102 -8.63 3.77 3.45
C TYR A 102 -9.29 2.79 4.41
N VAL A 103 -10.16 3.25 5.32
CA VAL A 103 -10.97 2.34 6.15
C VAL A 103 -11.90 1.49 5.28
N ASP A 104 -12.54 2.09 4.28
CA ASP A 104 -13.39 1.37 3.34
C ASP A 104 -12.57 0.39 2.47
N ASP A 105 -11.41 0.80 1.98
CA ASP A 105 -10.48 -0.05 1.22
C ASP A 105 -9.97 -1.22 2.07
N LEU A 106 -9.58 -0.97 3.32
CA LEU A 106 -9.19 -2.00 4.29
C LEU A 106 -10.31 -3.01 4.48
N LYS A 107 -11.56 -2.56 4.64
CA LYS A 107 -12.72 -3.44 4.81
C LYS A 107 -12.94 -4.33 3.60
N ASP A 108 -12.83 -3.79 2.39
CA ASP A 108 -12.99 -4.57 1.17
C ASP A 108 -11.82 -5.52 0.94
N ASN A 109 -10.60 -5.11 1.28
CA ASN A 109 -9.42 -5.96 1.20
C ASN A 109 -9.45 -7.09 2.23
N LEU A 110 -9.91 -6.84 3.45
CA LEU A 110 -10.15 -7.90 4.44
C LEU A 110 -11.15 -8.94 3.92
N ARG A 111 -12.23 -8.52 3.25
CA ARG A 111 -13.19 -9.45 2.62
C ARG A 111 -12.55 -10.30 1.53
N LYS A 112 -11.75 -9.68 0.64
CA LYS A 112 -11.00 -10.39 -0.41
C LYS A 112 -10.00 -11.38 0.19
N MET A 113 -9.28 -10.95 1.22
CA MET A 113 -8.29 -11.77 1.92
C MET A 113 -8.92 -12.99 2.57
N ASN A 114 -10.04 -12.83 3.30
CA ASN A 114 -10.77 -13.95 3.89
C ASN A 114 -11.24 -14.97 2.83
N LYS A 115 -11.67 -14.49 1.66
CA LYS A 115 -12.02 -15.35 0.52
C LYS A 115 -10.78 -16.12 0.03
N GLN A 116 -9.64 -15.45 -0.14
CA GLN A 116 -8.39 -16.09 -0.55
C GLN A 116 -7.91 -17.14 0.47
N ILE A 117 -7.93 -16.83 1.77
CA ILE A 117 -7.60 -17.77 2.86
C ILE A 117 -8.47 -19.03 2.76
N SER A 118 -9.78 -18.85 2.55
CA SER A 118 -10.73 -19.96 2.41
C SER A 118 -10.45 -20.81 1.17
N MET A 119 -10.15 -20.19 0.04
CA MET A 119 -9.80 -20.89 -1.21
C MET A 119 -8.49 -21.66 -1.05
N LEU A 120 -7.45 -21.03 -0.48
CA LEU A 120 -6.14 -21.63 -0.24
C LEU A 120 -6.25 -22.85 0.67
N ARG A 121 -6.96 -22.73 1.81
CA ARG A 121 -7.25 -23.86 2.70
C ARG A 121 -7.91 -25.02 1.96
N GLY A 122 -8.88 -24.75 1.10
CA GLY A 122 -9.54 -25.77 0.28
C GLY A 122 -8.57 -26.48 -0.68
N GLN A 123 -7.64 -25.76 -1.28
CA GLN A 123 -6.61 -26.34 -2.15
C GLN A 123 -5.60 -27.18 -1.36
N MET A 124 -5.20 -26.72 -0.17
CA MET A 124 -4.32 -27.48 0.72
C MET A 124 -4.93 -28.83 1.12
N HIS A 125 -6.25 -28.87 1.42
CA HIS A 125 -6.93 -30.14 1.71
C HIS A 125 -6.91 -31.11 0.53
N LYS A 126 -7.20 -30.62 -0.68
CA LYS A 126 -7.16 -31.46 -1.90
C LYS A 126 -5.76 -31.98 -2.19
N LEU A 127 -4.75 -31.13 -2.05
CA LEU A 127 -3.35 -31.49 -2.23
C LEU A 127 -2.92 -32.57 -1.23
N ASN A 128 -3.28 -32.42 0.04
CA ASN A 128 -3.00 -33.40 1.08
C ASN A 128 -3.71 -34.74 0.81
N GLU A 129 -4.95 -34.71 0.32
CA GLU A 129 -5.68 -35.91 -0.09
C GLU A 129 -4.99 -36.64 -1.27
N ILE A 130 -4.49 -35.90 -2.26
CA ILE A 130 -3.71 -36.47 -3.37
C ILE A 130 -2.44 -37.14 -2.85
N ILE A 131 -1.67 -36.44 -1.99
CA ILE A 131 -0.45 -36.98 -1.37
C ILE A 131 -0.75 -38.26 -0.60
N TYR A 132 -1.83 -38.29 0.18
CA TYR A 132 -2.27 -39.45 0.94
C TYR A 132 -2.63 -40.63 0.03
N ASN A 133 -3.42 -40.39 -1.02
CA ASN A 133 -3.81 -41.42 -1.99
C ASN A 133 -2.59 -41.98 -2.74
N ASN A 134 -1.65 -41.11 -3.13
CA ASN A 134 -0.38 -41.52 -3.72
C ASN A 134 0.45 -42.38 -2.76
N LYS A 135 0.53 -42.03 -1.46
CA LYS A 135 1.22 -42.85 -0.43
C LYS A 135 0.60 -44.25 -0.34
N LYS A 136 -0.73 -44.36 -0.38
CA LYS A 136 -1.44 -45.65 -0.40
C LYS A 136 -1.15 -46.45 -1.67
N GLU A 137 -1.18 -45.81 -2.83
CA GLU A 137 -0.83 -46.44 -4.11
C GLU A 137 0.62 -46.91 -4.17
N ILE A 138 1.57 -46.13 -3.63
CA ILE A 138 2.98 -46.52 -3.55
C ILE A 138 3.10 -47.83 -2.76
N THR A 139 2.53 -47.89 -1.55
CA THR A 139 2.56 -49.08 -0.70
C THR A 139 1.95 -50.29 -1.41
N SER A 140 0.78 -50.12 -2.04
CA SER A 140 0.11 -51.17 -2.81
C SER A 140 0.95 -51.67 -3.99
N ASN A 141 1.51 -50.76 -4.80
CA ASN A 141 2.35 -51.13 -5.94
C ASN A 141 3.65 -51.82 -5.50
N LEU A 142 4.26 -51.39 -4.39
CA LEU A 142 5.44 -52.06 -3.82
C LEU A 142 5.11 -53.47 -3.31
N GLN A 143 3.97 -53.66 -2.62
CA GLN A 143 3.52 -54.99 -2.19
C GLN A 143 3.28 -55.93 -3.39
N LEU A 144 2.64 -55.43 -4.46
CA LEU A 144 2.43 -56.19 -5.70
C LEU A 144 3.76 -56.50 -6.40
N ALA A 145 4.71 -55.58 -6.41
CA ALA A 145 6.05 -55.80 -6.96
C ALA A 145 6.79 -56.91 -6.20
N SER A 146 6.71 -56.91 -4.86
CA SER A 146 7.29 -57.95 -4.00
C SER A 146 6.66 -59.33 -4.24
N LYS A 147 5.33 -59.40 -4.40
CA LYS A 147 4.63 -60.65 -4.76
C LYS A 147 5.01 -61.15 -6.17
N ALA A 148 5.12 -60.23 -7.14
CA ALA A 148 5.55 -60.56 -8.49
C ALA A 148 7.00 -61.07 -8.53
N LYS A 149 7.88 -60.48 -7.72
CA LYS A 149 9.26 -60.96 -7.52
C LYS A 149 9.29 -62.39 -6.99
N ALA A 150 8.50 -62.68 -5.95
CA ALA A 150 8.39 -64.03 -5.38
C ALA A 150 7.81 -65.07 -6.36
N SER A 151 7.02 -64.61 -7.35
CA SER A 151 6.39 -65.47 -8.36
C SER A 151 7.15 -65.51 -9.70
N ASN A 152 8.42 -65.05 -9.75
CA ASN A 152 9.24 -64.94 -10.97
C ASN A 152 8.59 -64.15 -12.13
N LYS A 153 7.70 -63.20 -11.84
CA LYS A 153 7.05 -62.31 -12.83
C LYS A 153 7.80 -60.99 -12.94
N GLU A 154 9.00 -61.03 -13.53
CA GLU A 154 9.94 -59.91 -13.56
C GLU A 154 9.38 -58.64 -14.22
N ALA A 155 8.72 -58.76 -15.37
CA ALA A 155 8.11 -57.62 -16.06
C ALA A 155 7.06 -56.88 -15.20
N VAL A 156 6.26 -57.62 -14.44
CA VAL A 156 5.24 -57.04 -13.55
C VAL A 156 5.90 -56.36 -12.35
N MET A 157 6.94 -56.97 -11.79
CA MET A 157 7.74 -56.39 -10.71
C MET A 157 8.35 -55.05 -11.14
N ILE A 158 8.97 -54.98 -12.32
CA ILE A 158 9.57 -53.75 -12.85
C ILE A 158 8.50 -52.68 -13.06
N LEU A 159 7.38 -53.03 -13.71
CA LEU A 159 6.30 -52.07 -13.99
C LEU A 159 5.74 -51.44 -12.71
N LYS A 160 5.46 -52.28 -11.69
CA LYS A 160 4.90 -51.83 -10.41
C LYS A 160 5.91 -51.00 -9.61
N SER A 161 7.17 -51.40 -9.61
CA SER A 161 8.26 -50.63 -8.97
C SER A 161 8.44 -49.25 -9.62
N ARG A 162 8.41 -49.18 -10.96
CA ARG A 162 8.48 -47.89 -11.68
C ARG A 162 7.27 -47.00 -11.41
N LYS A 163 6.05 -47.56 -11.34
CA LYS A 163 4.85 -46.78 -10.98
C LYS A 163 5.00 -46.21 -9.57
N ALA A 164 5.43 -47.02 -8.60
CA ALA A 164 5.69 -46.55 -7.23
C ALA A 164 6.77 -45.46 -7.19
N GLY A 165 7.84 -45.60 -7.98
CA GLY A 165 8.89 -44.59 -8.11
C GLY A 165 8.38 -43.24 -8.62
N ARG A 166 7.57 -43.24 -9.69
CA ARG A 166 6.97 -42.00 -10.23
C ARG A 166 6.04 -41.31 -9.23
N LEU A 167 5.22 -42.07 -8.52
CA LEU A 167 4.34 -41.53 -7.48
C LEU A 167 5.14 -40.95 -6.31
N ARG A 168 6.26 -41.58 -5.94
CA ARG A 168 7.16 -41.06 -4.89
C ARG A 168 7.79 -39.74 -5.30
N GLU A 169 8.28 -39.64 -6.53
CA GLU A 169 8.83 -38.38 -7.08
C GLU A 169 7.76 -37.28 -7.13
N SER A 170 6.55 -37.62 -7.58
CA SER A 170 5.42 -36.70 -7.59
C SER A 170 5.09 -36.20 -6.18
N ASN A 171 5.01 -37.08 -5.19
CA ASN A 171 4.75 -36.68 -3.80
C ASN A 171 5.81 -35.73 -3.24
N MET A 172 7.10 -35.90 -3.57
CA MET A 172 8.13 -34.96 -3.12
C MET A 172 7.86 -33.52 -3.63
N LYS A 173 7.39 -33.38 -4.87
CA LYS A 173 7.01 -32.07 -5.44
C LYS A 173 5.73 -31.52 -4.81
N LEU A 174 4.76 -32.38 -4.55
CA LEU A 174 3.49 -32.00 -3.90
C LEU A 174 3.69 -31.60 -2.43
N ASP A 175 4.59 -32.28 -1.70
CA ASP A 175 4.96 -31.94 -0.32
C ASP A 175 5.62 -30.54 -0.27
N ASP A 176 6.50 -30.21 -1.22
CA ASP A 176 7.11 -28.86 -1.32
C ASP A 176 6.06 -27.78 -1.61
N LEU A 177 5.16 -28.04 -2.56
CA LEU A 177 4.02 -27.15 -2.83
C LEU A 177 3.17 -26.93 -1.58
N TYR A 178 2.88 -27.99 -0.83
CA TYR A 178 2.10 -27.91 0.39
C TYR A 178 2.75 -26.98 1.42
N LYS A 179 4.07 -27.09 1.62
CA LYS A 179 4.84 -26.19 2.51
C LYS A 179 4.73 -24.74 2.08
N LYS A 180 4.81 -24.46 0.77
CA LYS A 180 4.64 -23.09 0.25
C LYS A 180 3.21 -22.56 0.44
N MET A 181 2.19 -23.40 0.23
CA MET A 181 0.80 -23.04 0.55
C MET A 181 0.59 -22.77 2.04
N GLU A 182 1.25 -23.52 2.90
CA GLU A 182 1.20 -23.32 4.35
C GLU A 182 1.79 -21.97 4.77
N ILE A 183 2.94 -21.58 4.21
CA ILE A 183 3.53 -20.24 4.44
C ILE A 183 2.51 -19.15 4.07
N LEU A 184 1.97 -19.21 2.86
CA LEU A 184 0.97 -18.24 2.39
C LEU A 184 -0.26 -18.20 3.30
N TYR A 185 -0.75 -19.36 3.73
CA TYR A 185 -1.91 -19.46 4.62
C TYR A 185 -1.65 -18.79 5.97
N ARG A 186 -0.52 -19.11 6.61
CA ARG A 186 -0.13 -18.54 7.91
C ARG A 186 0.03 -17.02 7.82
N VAL A 187 0.70 -16.54 6.77
CA VAL A 187 0.92 -15.11 6.55
C VAL A 187 -0.39 -14.38 6.26
N LEU A 188 -1.21 -14.87 5.33
CA LEU A 188 -2.51 -14.26 5.02
C LEU A 188 -3.40 -14.21 6.26
N THR A 189 -3.43 -15.28 7.05
CA THR A 189 -4.22 -15.33 8.30
C THR A 189 -3.73 -14.29 9.30
N LYS A 190 -2.42 -14.16 9.52
CA LYS A 190 -1.89 -13.15 10.45
C LYS A 190 -2.07 -11.72 9.93
N MET A 191 -1.90 -11.50 8.63
CA MET A 191 -2.16 -10.19 8.02
C MET A 191 -3.62 -9.80 8.14
N TYR A 192 -4.56 -10.75 7.98
CA TYR A 192 -5.98 -10.53 8.17
C TYR A 192 -6.28 -10.07 9.61
N GLU A 193 -5.76 -10.80 10.60
CA GLU A 193 -5.92 -10.45 12.02
C GLU A 193 -5.38 -9.05 12.33
N ASN A 194 -4.13 -8.76 11.95
CA ASN A 194 -3.49 -7.47 12.22
C ASN A 194 -4.21 -6.32 11.49
N SER A 195 -4.64 -6.55 10.24
CA SER A 195 -5.33 -5.53 9.43
C SER A 195 -6.74 -5.25 9.93
N GLN A 196 -7.41 -6.24 10.53
CA GLN A 196 -8.71 -6.05 11.18
C GLN A 196 -8.58 -5.11 12.39
N ILE A 197 -7.57 -5.29 13.23
CA ILE A 197 -7.28 -4.40 14.36
C ILE A 197 -6.96 -3.00 13.85
N LEU A 198 -6.08 -2.90 12.85
CA LEU A 198 -5.67 -1.63 12.25
C LEU A 198 -6.88 -0.86 11.67
N MET A 199 -7.76 -1.54 10.94
CA MET A 199 -8.96 -0.94 10.36
C MET A 199 -9.87 -0.35 11.43
N GLU A 200 -10.15 -1.10 12.51
CA GLU A 200 -11.01 -0.61 13.60
C GLU A 200 -10.35 0.58 14.32
N ASP A 201 -9.04 0.51 14.53
CA ASP A 201 -8.28 1.57 15.18
C ASP A 201 -8.25 2.87 14.35
N ILE A 202 -8.02 2.79 13.03
CA ILE A 202 -8.07 3.96 12.14
C ILE A 202 -9.49 4.52 12.10
N LYS A 203 -10.52 3.67 12.07
CA LYS A 203 -11.92 4.10 12.08
C LYS A 203 -12.24 4.90 13.33
N ASP A 204 -11.84 4.41 14.51
CA ASP A 204 -11.99 5.13 15.78
C ASP A 204 -11.25 6.48 15.76
N GLN A 205 -10.00 6.48 15.28
CA GLN A 205 -9.19 7.70 15.18
C GLN A 205 -9.82 8.74 14.25
N VAL A 206 -10.33 8.31 13.10
CA VAL A 206 -10.99 9.19 12.14
C VAL A 206 -12.20 9.86 12.76
N GLU A 207 -12.98 9.15 13.56
CA GLU A 207 -14.14 9.71 14.25
C GLU A 207 -13.72 10.78 15.27
N VAL A 208 -12.72 10.50 16.11
CA VAL A 208 -12.19 11.45 17.10
C VAL A 208 -11.58 12.68 16.40
N LYS A 209 -10.74 12.46 15.38
CA LYS A 209 -10.05 13.53 14.65
C LYS A 209 -11.03 14.39 13.84
N GLU A 210 -12.14 13.82 13.37
CA GLU A 210 -13.22 14.60 12.76
C GLU A 210 -13.88 15.54 13.78
N GLN A 211 -14.13 15.07 14.99
CA GLN A 211 -14.67 15.92 16.07
C GLN A 211 -13.68 17.01 16.47
N GLU A 212 -12.40 16.67 16.64
CA GLU A 212 -11.33 17.64 16.93
C GLU A 212 -11.24 18.70 15.83
N ARG A 213 -11.25 18.30 14.56
CA ARG A 213 -11.20 19.23 13.44
C ARG A 213 -12.42 20.15 13.40
N LYS A 214 -13.63 19.62 13.65
CA LYS A 214 -14.86 20.44 13.77
C LYS A 214 -14.74 21.44 14.92
N ALA A 215 -14.22 21.02 16.07
CA ALA A 215 -13.99 21.89 17.23
C ALA A 215 -12.94 22.97 16.95
N ILE A 216 -11.84 22.64 16.26
CA ILE A 216 -10.81 23.61 15.83
C ILE A 216 -11.42 24.64 14.88
N HIS A 217 -12.20 24.21 13.88
CA HIS A 217 -12.87 25.13 12.95
C HIS A 217 -13.90 26.03 13.65
N ALA A 218 -14.73 25.47 14.54
CA ALA A 218 -15.70 26.22 15.32
C ALA A 218 -15.02 27.21 16.29
N SER A 219 -13.95 26.76 16.95
CA SER A 219 -13.12 27.60 17.83
C SER A 219 -12.49 28.73 17.04
N HIS A 220 -11.99 28.49 15.82
CA HIS A 220 -11.42 29.54 14.98
C HIS A 220 -12.47 30.56 14.52
N ASN A 221 -13.72 30.16 14.27
CA ASN A 221 -14.82 31.10 14.01
C ASN A 221 -15.14 31.97 15.25
N ALA A 222 -15.11 31.39 16.45
CA ALA A 222 -15.26 32.14 17.70
C ALA A 222 -14.02 33.00 18.03
N MET A 223 -12.84 32.54 17.65
CA MET A 223 -11.54 33.17 17.91
C MET A 223 -11.25 34.28 16.89
N ASN A 224 -11.75 34.23 15.65
CA ASN A 224 -11.76 35.34 14.70
C ASN A 224 -12.47 36.59 15.28
N SER A 225 -13.48 36.39 16.13
CA SER A 225 -14.13 37.47 16.88
C SER A 225 -13.25 38.02 18.03
N ALA A 226 -12.23 37.28 18.47
CA ALA A 226 -11.26 37.66 19.51
C ALA A 226 -9.83 37.92 18.98
N MET A 227 -9.57 37.68 17.68
CA MET A 227 -8.26 37.67 17.02
C MET A 227 -7.66 39.07 16.86
N SER A 228 -8.39 40.13 17.21
CA SER A 228 -7.85 41.49 17.29
C SER A 228 -6.92 41.70 18.50
N ILE A 229 -6.80 40.74 19.43
CA ILE A 229 -6.16 40.98 20.73
C ILE A 229 -4.91 40.14 21.01
N ILE A 230 -4.73 38.94 20.43
CA ILE A 230 -3.63 38.05 20.85
C ILE A 230 -2.90 37.43 19.65
N SER A 231 -1.80 38.07 19.27
CA SER A 231 -0.77 37.52 18.39
C SER A 231 0.04 36.44 19.12
N GLY A 232 0.12 35.24 18.55
CA GLY A 232 1.18 34.28 18.87
C GLY A 232 0.72 32.84 19.03
N ASP A 233 0.62 32.10 17.94
CA ASP A 233 1.28 30.79 17.78
C ASP A 233 1.12 30.34 16.31
N PRO A 234 2.12 29.63 15.73
CA PRO A 234 1.99 29.04 14.40
C PRO A 234 0.74 28.15 14.33
N ASP A 235 -0.06 28.34 13.29
CA ASP A 235 -1.40 27.77 13.12
C ASP A 235 -1.48 26.30 13.55
N ARG A 236 -2.11 26.01 14.70
CA ARG A 236 -2.39 24.63 15.19
C ARG A 236 -3.03 23.75 14.12
N ARG A 237 -3.75 24.36 13.18
CA ARG A 237 -4.28 23.72 11.98
C ARG A 237 -3.19 23.15 11.06
N ALA A 238 -2.11 23.87 10.82
CA ALA A 238 -1.01 23.40 9.98
C ALA A 238 -0.26 22.22 10.62
N MET A 239 -0.10 22.23 11.95
CA MET A 239 0.46 21.08 12.69
C MET A 239 -0.47 19.87 12.65
N PHE A 240 -1.77 20.09 12.88
CA PHE A 240 -2.80 19.04 12.75
C PHE A 240 -2.82 18.44 11.35
N ASP A 241 -2.87 19.28 10.31
CA ASP A 241 -2.88 18.83 8.90
C ASP A 241 -1.59 18.05 8.57
N ALA A 242 -0.43 18.42 9.11
CA ALA A 242 0.83 17.69 8.91
C ALA A 242 0.87 16.33 9.63
N ALA A 243 0.35 16.24 10.86
CA ALA A 243 0.24 14.98 11.58
C ALA A 243 -0.75 14.02 10.87
N MET A 244 -1.87 14.55 10.39
CA MET A 244 -2.84 13.80 9.60
C MET A 244 -2.26 13.31 8.26
N GLU A 245 -1.43 14.11 7.59
CA GLU A 245 -0.69 13.71 6.38
C GLU A 245 0.25 12.53 6.68
N ALA A 246 0.96 12.54 7.80
CA ALA A 246 1.85 11.45 8.21
C ALA A 246 1.10 10.14 8.51
N ILE A 247 -0.04 10.22 9.22
CA ILE A 247 -0.89 9.05 9.48
C ILE A 247 -1.44 8.49 8.16
N THR A 248 -1.88 9.36 7.28
CA THR A 248 -2.40 8.98 5.97
C THR A 248 -1.34 8.23 5.16
N ASP A 249 -0.10 8.71 5.14
CA ASP A 249 1.02 8.05 4.46
C ASP A 249 1.33 6.67 5.06
N ASP A 250 1.30 6.53 6.39
CA ASP A 250 1.55 5.24 7.07
C ASP A 250 0.44 4.22 6.77
N VAL A 251 -0.82 4.63 6.86
CA VAL A 251 -1.98 3.81 6.50
C VAL A 251 -1.91 3.39 5.04
N ALA A 252 -1.58 4.32 4.14
CA ALA A 252 -1.40 4.03 2.71
C ALA A 252 -0.32 2.96 2.48
N GLY A 253 0.81 3.07 3.19
CA GLY A 253 1.89 2.07 3.13
C GLY A 253 1.43 0.68 3.57
N LYS A 254 0.72 0.59 4.70
CA LYS A 254 0.17 -0.67 5.21
C LYS A 254 -0.86 -1.28 4.25
N VAL A 255 -1.81 -0.48 3.75
CA VAL A 255 -2.79 -0.94 2.75
C VAL A 255 -2.12 -1.45 1.48
N GLY A 256 -1.12 -0.73 0.98
CA GLY A 256 -0.38 -1.12 -0.22
C GLY A 256 0.38 -2.45 -0.05
N GLU A 257 1.01 -2.68 1.10
CA GLU A 257 1.67 -3.96 1.38
C GLU A 257 0.68 -5.14 1.42
N MET A 258 -0.47 -4.93 2.04
CA MET A 258 -1.55 -5.92 2.08
C MET A 258 -2.04 -6.29 0.69
N GLU A 259 -2.31 -5.29 -0.16
CA GLU A 259 -2.75 -5.53 -1.53
C GLU A 259 -1.70 -6.28 -2.34
N GLN A 260 -0.44 -5.86 -2.24
CA GLN A 260 0.68 -6.51 -2.93
C GLN A 260 0.83 -7.98 -2.53
N PHE A 261 0.72 -8.28 -1.23
CA PHE A 261 0.82 -9.67 -0.77
C PHE A 261 -0.40 -10.51 -1.18
N MET A 262 -1.60 -9.95 -1.16
CA MET A 262 -2.80 -10.62 -1.67
C MET A 262 -2.69 -10.90 -3.17
N GLU A 263 -2.12 -9.99 -3.96
CA GLU A 263 -1.88 -10.19 -5.38
C GLU A 263 -0.86 -11.32 -5.62
N LEU A 264 0.26 -11.30 -4.89
CA LEU A 264 1.26 -12.37 -4.93
C LEU A 264 0.64 -13.72 -4.59
N SER A 265 -0.19 -13.76 -3.53
CA SER A 265 -0.89 -14.98 -3.09
C SER A 265 -1.88 -15.48 -4.15
N ALA A 266 -2.60 -14.56 -4.80
CA ALA A 266 -3.53 -14.90 -5.87
C ALA A 266 -2.82 -15.43 -7.11
N ASN A 267 -1.71 -14.81 -7.52
CA ASN A 267 -0.91 -15.24 -8.66
C ASN A 267 -0.29 -16.62 -8.41
N PHE A 268 0.26 -16.86 -7.22
CA PHE A 268 0.73 -18.18 -6.83
C PHE A 268 -0.38 -19.23 -6.93
N MET A 269 -1.57 -18.96 -6.37
CA MET A 269 -2.70 -19.88 -6.42
C MET A 269 -3.19 -20.15 -7.86
N GLN A 270 -3.11 -19.16 -8.75
CA GLN A 270 -3.47 -19.32 -10.17
C GLN A 270 -2.43 -20.11 -10.96
N SER A 271 -1.14 -19.93 -10.65
CA SER A 271 -0.04 -20.65 -11.31
C SER A 271 0.05 -22.13 -10.93
N VAL A 272 -0.65 -22.54 -9.88
CA VAL A 272 -0.63 -23.91 -9.38
C VAL A 272 -1.76 -24.70 -10.01
N ASP A 273 -1.44 -25.45 -11.06
CA ASP A 273 -2.30 -26.54 -11.52
C ASP A 273 -1.99 -27.82 -10.72
N LEU A 274 -2.82 -28.07 -9.71
CA LEU A 274 -2.74 -29.26 -8.86
C LEU A 274 -2.84 -30.58 -9.63
N GLN A 275 -3.49 -30.60 -10.80
CA GLN A 275 -3.67 -31.83 -11.57
C GLN A 275 -2.41 -32.22 -12.33
N ASN A 276 -1.67 -31.23 -12.80
CA ASN A 276 -0.46 -31.45 -13.60
C ASN A 276 0.82 -31.36 -12.76
N GLY A 277 0.78 -30.75 -11.56
CA GLY A 277 1.96 -30.58 -10.71
C GLY A 277 3.07 -29.78 -11.40
N ILE A 278 2.70 -29.01 -12.43
CA ILE A 278 3.58 -28.11 -13.18
C ILE A 278 3.45 -26.76 -12.49
N PHE A 279 4.55 -26.31 -11.89
CA PHE A 279 4.63 -25.01 -11.25
C PHE A 279 5.13 -23.99 -12.27
N GLU A 280 4.59 -22.78 -12.22
CA GLU A 280 5.26 -21.64 -12.82
C GLU A 280 6.39 -21.21 -11.89
N GLU A 281 7.64 -21.42 -12.32
CA GLU A 281 8.86 -21.11 -11.55
C GLU A 281 8.88 -19.64 -11.09
N GLU A 282 8.18 -18.77 -11.81
CA GLU A 282 8.02 -17.35 -11.52
C GLU A 282 7.23 -17.11 -10.22
N GLY A 283 6.12 -17.82 -9.98
CA GLY A 283 5.32 -17.66 -8.76
C GLY A 283 6.08 -18.09 -7.49
N LEU A 284 6.89 -19.14 -7.60
CA LEU A 284 7.78 -19.59 -6.52
C LEU A 284 8.89 -18.58 -6.23
N LYS A 285 9.51 -18.03 -7.27
CA LYS A 285 10.55 -17.00 -7.12
C LYS A 285 10.01 -15.74 -6.46
N MET A 286 8.78 -15.32 -6.78
CA MET A 286 8.14 -14.17 -6.14
C MET A 286 7.94 -14.41 -4.65
N LEU A 287 7.46 -15.59 -4.26
CA LEU A 287 7.31 -15.97 -2.85
C LEU A 287 8.65 -16.00 -2.13
N GLU A 288 9.68 -16.65 -2.68
CA GLU A 288 11.02 -16.67 -2.08
C GLU A 288 11.62 -15.27 -1.93
N LYS A 289 11.39 -14.41 -2.93
CA LYS A 289 11.83 -13.02 -2.88
C LYS A 289 11.13 -12.29 -1.73
N TRP A 290 9.82 -12.43 -1.60
CA TRP A 290 9.06 -11.86 -0.49
C TRP A 290 9.50 -12.41 0.88
N GLU A 291 9.77 -13.72 0.98
CA GLU A 291 10.29 -14.35 2.21
C GLU A 291 11.63 -13.71 2.64
N LYS A 292 12.52 -13.42 1.67
CA LYS A 292 13.85 -12.85 1.91
C LYS A 292 13.84 -11.32 2.11
N GLU A 293 12.86 -10.62 1.55
CA GLU A 293 12.83 -9.16 1.55
C GLU A 293 12.15 -8.58 2.80
N GLY A 294 12.96 -7.96 3.67
CA GLY A 294 12.54 -6.87 4.56
C GLY A 294 11.56 -7.21 5.70
N VAL A 295 11.49 -6.28 6.66
CA VAL A 295 10.50 -6.25 7.75
C VAL A 295 9.18 -5.76 7.15
N SER A 296 8.10 -6.51 7.38
CA SER A 296 6.75 -6.16 6.95
C SER A 296 6.20 -5.02 7.82
N LEU A 297 5.52 -4.03 7.24
CA LEU A 297 4.86 -2.96 8.00
C LEU A 297 3.66 -3.49 8.79
N ILE A 298 2.96 -4.50 8.27
CA ILE A 298 1.80 -5.12 8.92
C ILE A 298 2.21 -6.20 9.93
N LEU A 299 3.18 -7.05 9.57
CA LEU A 299 3.55 -8.20 10.38
C LEU A 299 4.68 -7.87 11.36
N GLY A 300 5.50 -6.86 11.08
CA GLY A 300 6.68 -6.54 11.88
C GLY A 300 7.58 -7.76 12.06
N ASP A 301 7.98 -8.01 13.30
CA ASP A 301 8.80 -9.15 13.70
C ASP A 301 8.05 -10.49 13.62
N ASN A 302 6.72 -10.50 13.50
CA ASN A 302 5.97 -11.75 13.36
C ASN A 302 6.26 -12.45 12.04
N LYS A 303 6.74 -11.72 11.01
CA LYS A 303 7.08 -12.33 9.71
C LYS A 303 8.12 -13.44 9.87
N THR A 304 9.21 -13.17 10.59
CA THR A 304 10.29 -14.17 10.77
C THR A 304 9.80 -15.36 11.59
N GLN A 305 9.02 -15.13 12.63
CA GLN A 305 8.43 -16.19 13.45
C GLN A 305 7.49 -17.09 12.64
N LEU A 306 6.65 -16.52 11.77
CA LEU A 306 5.75 -17.29 10.89
C LEU A 306 6.52 -18.15 9.89
N LEU A 307 7.62 -17.62 9.34
CA LEU A 307 8.50 -18.37 8.45
C LEU A 307 9.21 -19.51 9.19
N GLU A 308 9.65 -19.29 10.43
CA GLU A 308 10.25 -20.33 11.27
C GLU A 308 9.24 -21.43 11.62
N GLN A 309 8.01 -21.05 12.00
CA GLN A 309 6.93 -22.00 12.28
C GLN A 309 6.58 -22.86 11.07
N ALA A 310 6.47 -22.24 9.88
CA ALA A 310 6.17 -22.97 8.65
C ALA A 310 7.29 -23.95 8.23
N ASN A 311 8.53 -23.70 8.65
CA ASN A 311 9.67 -24.58 8.38
C ASN A 311 9.88 -25.65 9.47
N ASN A 312 9.11 -25.60 10.58
CA ASN A 312 9.24 -26.53 11.68
C ASN A 312 8.27 -27.71 11.54
N ASP A 313 8.79 -28.89 11.20
CA ASP A 313 7.99 -30.12 11.03
C ASP A 313 7.26 -30.57 12.33
N SER A 314 7.57 -29.99 13.50
CA SER A 314 6.87 -30.26 14.76
C SER A 314 5.67 -29.33 15.05
N ASP A 315 5.56 -28.20 14.36
CA ASP A 315 4.45 -27.24 14.51
C ASP A 315 3.43 -27.44 13.37
N ILE A 316 2.63 -28.50 13.47
CA ILE A 316 1.68 -28.89 12.43
C ILE A 316 0.50 -27.92 12.42
N LEU A 317 0.32 -27.21 11.30
CA LEU A 317 -0.82 -26.33 11.09
C LEU A 317 -2.15 -27.10 11.11
N ASP A 318 -3.06 -26.72 12.01
CA ASP A 318 -4.45 -27.19 11.99
C ASP A 318 -5.32 -26.32 11.08
N LEU A 319 -5.57 -26.80 9.87
CA LEU A 319 -6.44 -26.15 8.89
C LEU A 319 -7.92 -26.08 9.32
N ASN A 320 -8.34 -26.88 10.30
CA ASN A 320 -9.72 -26.89 10.78
C ASN A 320 -9.98 -25.89 11.90
N ALA A 321 -8.92 -25.30 12.46
CA ALA A 321 -9.07 -24.24 13.44
C ALA A 321 -9.81 -23.05 12.79
N PRO A 322 -10.81 -22.46 13.47
CA PRO A 322 -11.40 -21.23 12.99
C PRO A 322 -10.34 -20.13 12.95
N VAL A 323 -10.37 -19.28 11.92
CA VAL A 323 -9.61 -18.03 11.93
C VAL A 323 -10.08 -17.25 13.16
N LYS A 324 -9.17 -16.98 14.09
CA LYS A 324 -9.52 -16.29 15.33
C LYS A 324 -9.97 -14.88 14.97
N GLU A 325 -11.12 -14.46 15.47
CA GLU A 325 -11.47 -13.04 15.44
C GLU A 325 -10.47 -12.30 16.31
N ALA A 326 -9.85 -11.25 15.77
CA ALA A 326 -8.88 -10.48 16.50
C ALA A 326 -9.58 -9.76 17.68
N VAL A 327 -9.16 -10.08 18.91
CA VAL A 327 -9.61 -9.37 20.11
C VAL A 327 -8.58 -8.29 20.41
N ARG A 328 -9.03 -7.03 20.56
CA ARG A 328 -8.18 -5.91 20.96
C ARG A 328 -7.61 -6.22 22.36
N GLU A 329 -6.29 -6.24 22.51
CA GLU A 329 -5.68 -6.39 23.84
C GLU A 329 -6.01 -5.16 24.70
N GLU A 330 -6.62 -5.36 25.87
CA GLU A 330 -6.91 -4.27 26.80
C GLU A 330 -5.59 -3.60 27.25
N GLY A 331 -5.36 -2.36 26.81
CA GLY A 331 -4.23 -1.53 27.26
C GLY A 331 -3.16 -1.21 26.19
N GLN A 332 -3.30 -1.66 24.94
CA GLN A 332 -2.44 -1.16 23.87
C GLN A 332 -2.75 0.32 23.58
N ARG A 333 -1.82 1.21 23.95
CA ARG A 333 -1.82 2.60 23.49
C ARG A 333 -1.66 2.61 21.98
N ASN A 334 -2.47 3.43 21.33
CA ASN A 334 -2.46 3.53 19.89
C ASN A 334 -1.10 4.09 19.41
N GLN A 335 -0.47 3.44 18.44
CA GLN A 335 0.83 3.86 17.89
C GLN A 335 0.80 5.28 17.28
N TYR A 336 -0.41 5.81 17.03
CA TYR A 336 -0.61 7.12 16.43
C TYR A 336 -0.87 8.24 17.45
N ASP A 337 -1.11 7.92 18.73
CA ASP A 337 -1.35 8.92 19.77
C ASP A 337 -0.15 9.88 19.92
N SER A 338 1.06 9.39 19.72
CA SER A 338 2.30 10.17 19.83
C SER A 338 2.50 11.22 18.74
N PHE A 339 1.70 11.21 17.66
CA PHE A 339 1.81 12.24 16.61
C PHE A 339 1.13 13.56 16.99
N PHE A 340 0.36 13.57 18.10
CA PHE A 340 -0.44 14.72 18.52
C PHE A 340 -0.13 15.20 19.95
N GLU A 341 0.78 14.54 20.67
CA GLU A 341 1.42 15.04 21.90
C GLU A 341 2.55 16.03 21.57
#